data_AF-A0A1B0CUK1-F1
#
_entry.id   AF-A0A1B0CUK1-F1
#
_cell.length_a   1.000
_cell.length_b   1.000
_cell.length_c   1.000
_cell.angle_alpha   90.00
_cell.angle_beta   90.00
_cell.angle_gamma   90.00
#
_symmetry.space_group_name_H-M   'P 1'
#
loop_
_entity.id
_entity.type
_entity.pdbx_description
1 polymer ?
#
loop_
_entity_poly.entity_id
_entity_poly.type
_entity_poly.pdbx_seq_one_letter_code
_entity_poly.pdbx_strand_id
1 'polypeptide(L)'
;MKTAEERIIERINKEIGSDIKNLHKSRFLVKEYEESLQNIRAKISLENPSVNSVIKAAICNAQDASERLERQTEKVDAFAESLNEKLDFRTSIVAGIEDSLEKIGGLEHLIEYFKILRDIQEISQELKASVGGRDEGKIVGFYLALCGERESSNSVIGRLQHVEAPHLKTYANQTASYWHDILLDKFSKDFEGLLKTIRWPYLGHASEVLNPSKDAMNKLGILAEYLFLIKPPGDPSSEHVVLSPGVTCPPISHPTELLIKPFRQRFQFHFTGTKQTNRLDKPEWYLTQIINWAKDNHLFVGENFQVSASRAGLADFNVRLEFVRGLVQLAMEKLCEEIEQIAQDEHLFAHLLDEVLSFEQDIKETFNYPNAFPSAITVLTQAQYIVKWLNIERGFTTNKMDAIMTGDSPWEFIEPSNFEELKIPKCVDQFLHLLDAIRERYRNLSQPGHHYNK
;
A
#
# COMPACT_ATOMS: atom_id res chain seq x y z
N MET A 1 -5.86 -55.94 -58.32
CA MET A 1 -6.26 -55.39 -59.63
C MET A 1 -5.74 -56.34 -60.69
N LYS A 2 -6.61 -56.90 -61.55
CA LYS A 2 -6.13 -57.72 -62.67
C LYS A 2 -5.12 -56.92 -63.50
N THR A 3 -4.00 -57.54 -63.89
CA THR A 3 -2.97 -56.92 -64.74
C THR A 3 -3.55 -56.59 -66.12
N ALA A 4 -2.92 -55.68 -66.87
CA ALA A 4 -3.42 -55.28 -68.20
C ALA A 4 -3.58 -56.50 -69.12
N GLU A 5 -2.62 -57.42 -69.07
CA GLU A 5 -2.65 -58.69 -69.80
C GLU A 5 -3.79 -59.59 -69.31
N GLU A 6 -3.98 -59.76 -67.99
CA GLU A 6 -5.11 -60.54 -67.44
C GLU A 6 -6.48 -60.00 -67.86
N ARG A 7 -6.65 -58.67 -67.92
CA ARG A 7 -7.91 -58.03 -68.36
C ARG A 7 -8.16 -58.23 -69.85
N ILE A 8 -7.10 -58.14 -70.66
CA ILE A 8 -7.16 -58.37 -72.10
C ILE A 8 -7.51 -59.84 -72.36
N ILE A 9 -6.80 -60.77 -71.71
CA ILE A 9 -7.05 -62.21 -71.82
C ILE A 9 -8.48 -62.56 -71.36
N GLU A 10 -8.93 -62.03 -70.23
CA GLU A 10 -10.28 -62.28 -69.72
C GLU A 10 -11.37 -61.77 -70.68
N ARG A 11 -11.16 -60.60 -71.30
CA ARG A 11 -12.13 -60.03 -72.24
C ARG A 11 -12.13 -60.74 -73.59
N ILE A 12 -10.96 -61.17 -74.07
CA ILE A 12 -10.83 -62.04 -75.25
C ILE A 12 -11.53 -63.39 -74.99
N ASN A 13 -11.29 -64.01 -73.83
CA ASN A 13 -11.95 -65.25 -73.43
C ASN A 13 -13.47 -65.07 -73.30
N LYS A 14 -13.94 -63.90 -72.84
CA LYS A 14 -15.37 -63.60 -72.69
C LYS A 14 -16.08 -63.44 -74.04
N GLU A 15 -15.46 -62.79 -75.02
CA GLU A 15 -16.08 -62.50 -76.32
C GLU A 15 -15.91 -63.64 -77.34
N ILE A 16 -14.76 -64.34 -77.31
CA ILE A 16 -14.46 -65.42 -78.26
C ILE A 16 -14.82 -66.80 -77.67
N GLY A 17 -14.60 -67.04 -76.38
CA GLY A 17 -14.87 -68.34 -75.75
C GLY A 17 -14.05 -69.51 -76.32
N SER A 18 -14.47 -70.75 -76.05
CA SER A 18 -13.80 -71.99 -76.49
C SER A 18 -14.29 -72.56 -77.83
N ASP A 19 -15.24 -71.89 -78.49
CA ASP A 19 -15.84 -72.34 -79.75
C ASP A 19 -15.22 -71.60 -80.94
N ILE A 20 -14.57 -72.36 -81.83
CA ILE A 20 -13.90 -71.88 -83.05
C ILE A 20 -14.84 -71.08 -83.97
N LYS A 21 -16.16 -71.30 -83.90
CA LYS A 21 -17.13 -70.52 -84.69
C LYS A 21 -17.22 -69.04 -84.29
N ASN A 22 -16.77 -68.67 -83.09
CA ASN A 22 -16.79 -67.31 -82.58
C ASN A 22 -15.53 -66.49 -82.93
N LEU A 23 -14.57 -67.07 -83.65
CA LEU A 23 -13.34 -66.41 -84.05
C LEU A 23 -13.58 -65.10 -84.84
N HIS A 24 -14.72 -64.99 -85.53
CA HIS A 24 -15.12 -63.78 -86.25
C HIS A 24 -15.33 -62.56 -85.33
N LYS A 25 -15.67 -62.76 -84.05
CA LYS A 25 -15.85 -61.69 -83.05
C LYS A 25 -14.53 -61.04 -82.61
N SER A 26 -13.40 -61.72 -82.80
CA SER A 26 -12.06 -61.13 -82.60
C SER A 26 -11.88 -59.87 -83.45
N ARG A 27 -12.42 -59.88 -84.66
CA ARG A 27 -12.37 -58.76 -85.60
C ARG A 27 -13.17 -57.55 -85.11
N PHE A 28 -14.22 -57.77 -84.33
CA PHE A 28 -15.02 -56.71 -83.73
C PHE A 28 -14.31 -56.08 -82.54
N LEU A 29 -13.70 -56.90 -81.67
CA LEU A 29 -12.87 -56.44 -80.56
C LEU A 29 -11.66 -55.64 -81.03
N VAL A 30 -10.97 -56.11 -82.07
CA VAL A 30 -9.85 -55.37 -82.69
C VAL A 30 -10.34 -54.01 -83.19
N LYS A 31 -11.49 -53.98 -83.88
CA LYS A 31 -12.07 -52.73 -84.39
C LYS A 31 -12.46 -51.76 -83.26
N GLU A 32 -13.04 -52.26 -82.17
CA GLU A 32 -13.40 -51.43 -81.00
C GLU A 32 -12.17 -50.87 -80.28
N TYR A 33 -11.09 -51.67 -80.17
CA TYR A 33 -9.81 -51.19 -79.63
C TYR A 33 -9.12 -50.21 -80.57
N GLU A 34 -9.18 -50.42 -81.88
CA GLU A 34 -8.71 -49.48 -82.89
C GLU A 34 -9.47 -48.15 -82.81
N GLU A 35 -10.80 -48.18 -82.70
CA GLU A 35 -11.64 -46.98 -82.53
C GLU A 35 -11.35 -46.25 -81.20
N SER A 36 -11.18 -46.98 -80.10
CA SER A 36 -10.80 -46.40 -78.81
C SER A 36 -9.39 -45.82 -78.82
N LEU A 37 -8.41 -46.51 -79.41
CA LEU A 37 -7.05 -46.00 -79.60
C LEU A 37 -7.05 -44.77 -80.49
N GLN A 38 -7.88 -44.74 -81.53
CA GLN A 38 -8.01 -43.61 -82.44
C GLN A 38 -8.66 -42.42 -81.74
N ASN A 39 -9.66 -42.64 -80.87
CA ASN A 39 -10.31 -41.59 -80.09
C ASN A 39 -9.38 -41.02 -79.00
N ILE A 40 -8.64 -41.89 -78.29
CA ILE A 40 -7.63 -41.48 -77.30
C ILE A 40 -6.47 -40.75 -78.00
N ARG A 41 -5.98 -41.25 -79.14
CA ARG A 41 -4.98 -40.55 -79.96
C ARG A 41 -5.50 -39.21 -80.46
N ALA A 42 -6.77 -39.11 -80.86
CA ALA A 42 -7.37 -37.83 -81.27
C ALA A 42 -7.46 -36.83 -80.10
N LYS A 43 -7.67 -37.31 -78.86
CA LYS A 43 -7.67 -36.47 -77.65
C LYS A 43 -6.27 -36.09 -77.15
N ILE A 44 -5.22 -36.83 -77.53
CA ILE A 44 -3.83 -36.63 -77.06
C ILE A 44 -2.93 -36.00 -78.13
N SER A 45 -3.25 -36.16 -79.42
CA SER A 45 -2.40 -35.68 -80.51
C SER A 45 -2.28 -34.16 -80.52
N LEU A 46 -1.03 -33.70 -80.67
CA LEU A 46 -0.62 -32.30 -80.77
C LEU A 46 -0.27 -31.90 -82.22
N GLU A 47 -0.25 -32.86 -83.15
CA GLU A 47 0.33 -32.70 -84.49
C GLU A 47 -0.68 -32.19 -85.54
N ASN A 48 -1.99 -32.19 -85.25
CA ASN A 48 -3.02 -31.78 -86.20
C ASN A 48 -3.65 -30.43 -85.83
N PRO A 49 -3.52 -29.37 -86.65
CA PRO A 49 -3.96 -28.01 -86.30
C PRO A 49 -5.49 -27.83 -86.24
N SER A 50 -6.28 -28.76 -86.80
CA SER A 50 -7.74 -28.66 -86.91
C SER A 50 -8.53 -29.33 -85.77
N VAL A 51 -7.86 -30.05 -84.87
CA VAL A 51 -8.51 -30.75 -83.74
C VAL A 51 -8.02 -30.15 -82.43
N ASN A 52 -8.92 -29.47 -81.72
CA ASN A 52 -8.61 -28.82 -80.44
C ASN A 52 -8.55 -29.89 -79.34
N SER A 53 -7.41 -30.57 -79.21
CA SER A 53 -7.19 -31.58 -78.17
C SER A 53 -7.22 -30.92 -76.79
N VAL A 54 -7.74 -31.64 -75.79
CA VAL A 54 -7.89 -31.12 -74.42
C VAL A 54 -6.55 -30.64 -73.86
N ILE A 55 -5.46 -31.31 -74.24
CA ILE A 55 -4.09 -30.95 -73.86
C ILE A 55 -3.66 -29.62 -74.49
N LYS A 56 -3.95 -29.40 -75.78
CA LYS A 56 -3.61 -28.14 -76.47
C LYS A 56 -4.36 -26.95 -75.87
N ALA A 57 -5.67 -27.11 -75.59
CA ALA A 57 -6.44 -26.08 -74.92
C ALA A 57 -5.94 -25.80 -73.49
N ALA A 58 -5.55 -26.84 -72.73
CA ALA A 58 -4.97 -26.69 -71.40
C ALA A 58 -3.60 -25.99 -71.44
N ILE A 59 -2.75 -26.30 -72.43
CA ILE A 59 -1.44 -25.65 -72.62
C ILE A 59 -1.63 -24.17 -73.01
N CYS A 60 -2.52 -23.86 -73.97
CA CYS A 60 -2.80 -22.47 -74.33
C CYS A 60 -3.38 -21.69 -73.16
N ASN A 61 -4.31 -22.27 -72.39
CA ASN A 61 -4.85 -21.61 -71.19
C ASN A 61 -3.77 -21.40 -70.11
N ALA A 62 -2.83 -22.35 -69.95
CA ALA A 62 -1.72 -22.21 -69.03
C ALA A 62 -0.73 -21.12 -69.49
N GLN A 63 -0.47 -21.03 -70.79
CA GLN A 63 0.36 -19.97 -71.38
C GLN A 63 -0.30 -18.60 -71.23
N ASP A 64 -1.59 -18.47 -71.58
CA ASP A 64 -2.36 -17.23 -71.38
C ASP A 64 -2.40 -16.81 -69.90
N ALA A 65 -2.54 -17.78 -68.98
CA ALA A 65 -2.51 -17.53 -67.54
C ALA A 65 -1.11 -17.07 -67.09
N SER A 66 -0.05 -17.68 -67.63
CA SER A 66 1.35 -17.30 -67.35
C SER A 66 1.64 -15.88 -67.83
N GLU A 67 1.26 -15.53 -69.06
CA GLU A 67 1.43 -14.17 -69.61
C GLU A 67 0.62 -13.14 -68.82
N ARG A 68 -0.59 -13.50 -68.37
CA ARG A 68 -1.39 -12.62 -67.49
C ARG A 68 -0.74 -12.43 -66.13
N LEU A 69 -0.16 -13.49 -65.56
CA LEU A 69 0.58 -13.42 -64.30
C LEU A 69 1.82 -12.53 -64.44
N GLU A 70 2.62 -12.72 -65.48
CA GLU A 70 3.79 -11.88 -65.77
C GLU A 70 3.40 -10.40 -65.90
N ARG A 71 2.34 -10.08 -66.66
CA ARG A 71 1.84 -8.69 -66.75
C ARG A 71 1.34 -8.12 -65.43
N GLN A 72 0.81 -8.94 -64.53
CA GLN A 72 0.39 -8.47 -63.21
C GLN A 72 1.59 -8.26 -62.30
N THR A 73 2.59 -9.14 -62.35
CA THR A 73 3.86 -8.99 -61.64
C THR A 73 4.56 -7.69 -62.07
N GLU A 74 4.69 -7.43 -63.37
CA GLU A 74 5.27 -6.18 -63.89
C GLU A 74 4.54 -4.94 -63.38
N LYS A 75 3.20 -4.97 -63.28
CA LYS A 75 2.40 -3.87 -62.74
C LYS A 75 2.62 -3.68 -61.24
N VAL A 76 2.74 -4.77 -60.49
CA VAL A 76 3.01 -4.73 -59.05
C VAL A 76 4.42 -4.17 -58.80
N ASP A 77 5.41 -4.59 -59.59
CA ASP A 77 6.79 -4.11 -59.50
C ASP A 77 6.87 -2.61 -59.81
N ALA A 78 6.25 -2.16 -60.91
CA ALA A 78 6.20 -0.74 -61.26
C ALA A 78 5.45 0.10 -60.20
N PHE A 79 4.41 -0.46 -59.59
CA PHE A 79 3.69 0.21 -58.50
C PHE A 79 4.55 0.29 -57.22
N ALA A 80 5.29 -0.77 -56.90
CA ALA A 80 6.21 -0.81 -55.77
C ALA A 80 7.34 0.22 -55.93
N GLU A 81 7.94 0.33 -57.12
CA GLU A 81 8.94 1.36 -57.42
C GLU A 81 8.37 2.77 -57.24
N SER A 82 7.17 3.04 -57.79
CA SER A 82 6.51 4.34 -57.62
C SER A 82 6.17 4.66 -56.15
N LEU A 83 5.86 3.64 -55.35
CA LEU A 83 5.62 3.78 -53.91
C LEU A 83 6.91 4.10 -53.16
N ASN A 84 8.01 3.41 -53.48
CA ASN A 84 9.32 3.66 -52.89
C ASN A 84 9.82 5.07 -53.22
N GLU A 85 9.71 5.53 -54.46
CA GLU A 85 10.09 6.91 -54.82
C GLU A 85 9.29 7.95 -54.01
N LYS A 86 7.98 7.74 -53.84
CA LYS A 86 7.13 8.61 -53.02
C LYS A 86 7.48 8.54 -51.53
N LEU A 87 7.84 7.37 -51.03
CA LEU A 87 8.30 7.17 -49.65
C LEU A 87 9.64 7.84 -49.41
N ASP A 88 10.61 7.67 -50.30
CA ASP A 88 11.94 8.30 -50.21
C ASP A 88 11.82 9.82 -50.24
N PHE A 89 11.00 10.37 -51.15
CA PHE A 89 10.73 11.81 -51.19
C PHE A 89 10.13 12.32 -49.88
N ARG A 90 9.14 11.63 -49.32
CA ARG A 90 8.51 12.02 -48.04
C ARG A 90 9.47 11.88 -46.86
N THR A 91 10.23 10.79 -46.81
CA THR A 91 11.24 10.54 -45.76
C THR A 91 12.33 11.61 -45.81
N SER A 92 12.76 12.02 -47.01
CA SER A 92 13.70 13.13 -47.18
C SER A 92 13.15 14.48 -46.68
N ILE A 93 11.85 14.74 -46.85
CA ILE A 93 11.21 15.94 -46.29
C ILE A 93 11.18 15.86 -44.77
N VAL A 94 10.79 14.71 -44.20
CA VAL A 94 10.75 14.49 -42.75
C VAL A 94 12.14 14.67 -42.14
N ALA A 95 13.17 14.06 -42.73
CA ALA A 95 14.56 14.23 -42.30
C ALA A 95 15.04 15.70 -42.39
N GLY A 96 14.57 16.45 -43.39
CA GLY A 96 14.90 17.88 -43.53
C GLY A 96 14.26 18.78 -42.45
N ILE A 97 13.15 18.36 -41.84
CA ILE A 97 12.46 19.12 -40.77
C ILE A 97 12.69 18.56 -39.37
N GLU A 98 13.24 17.35 -39.25
CA GLU A 98 13.51 16.63 -38.00
C GLU A 98 14.33 17.49 -37.02
N ASP A 99 15.49 18.00 -37.47
CA ASP A 99 16.34 18.91 -36.67
C ASP A 99 15.59 20.16 -36.17
N SER A 100 14.66 20.68 -36.98
CA SER A 100 13.89 21.87 -36.62
C SER A 100 12.79 21.53 -35.61
N LEU A 101 12.13 20.38 -35.76
CA LEU A 101 11.13 19.87 -34.83
C LEU A 101 11.77 19.51 -33.47
N GLU A 102 12.96 18.90 -33.47
CA GLU A 102 13.70 18.63 -32.24
C GLU A 102 14.08 19.93 -31.50
N LYS A 103 14.54 20.97 -32.23
CA LYS A 103 14.82 22.28 -31.65
C LYS A 103 13.57 22.94 -31.07
N ILE A 104 12.44 22.85 -31.77
CA ILE A 104 11.16 23.37 -31.28
C ILE A 104 10.77 22.63 -29.99
N GLY A 105 10.84 21.30 -29.99
CA GLY A 105 10.58 20.50 -28.79
C GLY A 105 11.50 20.90 -27.63
N GLY A 106 12.80 21.07 -27.87
CA GLY A 106 13.74 21.54 -26.85
C GLY A 106 13.39 22.92 -26.28
N LEU A 107 12.98 23.87 -27.13
CA LEU A 107 12.54 25.19 -26.72
C LEU A 107 11.22 25.15 -25.95
N GLU A 108 10.28 24.29 -26.34
CA GLU A 108 9.01 24.09 -25.63
C GLU A 108 9.26 23.55 -24.22
N HIS A 109 10.11 22.53 -24.06
CA HIS A 109 10.51 22.03 -22.74
C HIS A 109 11.18 23.12 -21.88
N LEU A 110 12.03 23.97 -22.50
CA LEU A 110 12.68 25.07 -21.79
C LEU A 110 11.65 26.12 -21.30
N ILE A 111 10.67 26.45 -22.14
CA ILE A 111 9.59 27.36 -21.78
C ILE A 111 8.77 26.80 -20.61
N GLU A 112 8.43 25.50 -20.65
CA GLU A 112 7.72 24.84 -19.55
C GLU A 112 8.54 24.86 -18.26
N TYR A 113 9.83 24.53 -18.33
CA TYR A 113 10.74 24.59 -17.18
C TYR A 113 10.73 25.99 -16.53
N PHE A 114 10.87 27.06 -17.32
CA PHE A 114 10.85 28.42 -16.80
C PHE A 114 9.50 28.86 -16.24
N LYS A 115 8.38 28.37 -16.81
CA LYS A 115 7.05 28.62 -16.24
C LYS A 115 6.96 28.04 -14.82
N ILE A 116 7.39 26.78 -14.63
CA ILE A 116 7.38 26.16 -13.30
C ILE A 116 8.31 26.90 -12.34
N LEU A 117 9.52 27.27 -12.79
CA LEU A 117 10.46 28.03 -11.96
C LEU A 117 9.86 29.37 -11.51
N ARG A 118 9.20 30.07 -12.42
CA ARG A 118 8.50 31.31 -12.13
C ARG A 118 7.35 31.07 -11.15
N ASP A 119 6.54 30.03 -11.34
CA ASP A 119 5.44 29.68 -10.42
C ASP A 119 5.98 29.50 -8.97
N ILE A 120 7.09 28.76 -8.79
CA ILE A 120 7.73 28.58 -7.47
C ILE A 120 8.16 29.92 -6.87
N GLN A 121 8.80 30.78 -7.68
CA GLN A 121 9.29 32.08 -7.23
C GLN A 121 8.15 33.04 -6.88
N GLU A 122 7.10 33.10 -7.70
CA GLU A 122 5.91 33.93 -7.46
C GLU A 122 5.20 33.49 -6.18
N ILE A 123 4.96 32.18 -6.00
CA ILE A 123 4.37 31.66 -4.76
C ILE A 123 5.26 32.01 -3.55
N SER A 124 6.57 31.85 -3.67
CA SER A 124 7.49 32.22 -2.59
C SER A 124 7.50 33.72 -2.29
N GLN A 125 7.34 34.58 -3.28
CA GLN A 125 7.25 36.03 -3.08
C GLN A 125 5.93 36.43 -2.41
N GLU A 126 4.81 35.83 -2.84
CA GLU A 126 3.49 36.03 -2.25
C GLU A 126 3.43 35.53 -0.79
N LEU A 127 4.07 34.40 -0.48
CA LEU A 127 4.23 33.91 0.89
C LEU A 127 5.02 34.92 1.74
N LYS A 128 6.13 35.45 1.21
CA LYS A 128 6.94 36.46 1.90
C LYS A 128 6.18 37.77 2.14
N ALA A 129 5.37 38.20 1.18
CA ALA A 129 4.54 39.40 1.33
C ALA A 129 3.39 39.18 2.32
N SER A 130 2.80 37.98 2.32
CA SER A 130 1.61 37.67 3.11
C SER A 130 1.92 37.25 4.55
N VAL A 131 3.13 36.74 4.85
CA VAL A 131 3.47 36.17 6.17
C VAL A 131 3.27 37.15 7.34
N GLY A 132 3.53 38.45 7.12
CA GLY A 132 3.32 39.53 8.09
C GLY A 132 1.90 40.13 8.06
N GLY A 133 1.04 39.65 7.17
CA GLY A 133 -0.35 40.07 7.03
C GLY A 133 -1.29 39.40 8.04
N ARG A 134 -2.56 39.82 7.99
CA ARG A 134 -3.64 39.30 8.85
C ARG A 134 -4.43 38.13 8.23
N ASP A 135 -4.23 37.85 6.94
CA ASP A 135 -4.95 36.80 6.22
C ASP A 135 -4.17 35.48 6.28
N GLU A 136 -4.41 34.75 7.36
CA GLU A 136 -3.78 33.44 7.64
C GLU A 136 -4.20 32.38 6.61
N GLY A 137 -5.45 32.42 6.13
CA GLY A 137 -5.97 31.49 5.14
C GLY A 137 -5.29 31.63 3.77
N LYS A 138 -5.02 32.86 3.32
CA LYS A 138 -4.28 33.11 2.07
C LYS A 138 -2.86 32.52 2.13
N ILE A 139 -2.18 32.65 3.27
CA ILE A 139 -0.83 32.09 3.47
C ILE A 139 -0.84 30.56 3.30
N VAL A 140 -1.79 29.88 3.97
CA VAL A 140 -1.92 28.42 3.87
C VAL A 140 -2.28 28.00 2.45
N GLY A 141 -3.17 28.74 1.78
CA GLY A 141 -3.51 28.50 0.37
C GLY A 141 -2.30 28.54 -0.57
N PHE A 142 -1.41 29.53 -0.40
CA PHE A 142 -0.17 29.57 -1.18
C PHE A 142 0.80 28.43 -0.85
N TYR A 143 0.91 28.05 0.42
CA TYR A 143 1.72 26.89 0.80
C TYR A 143 1.18 25.60 0.18
N LEU A 144 -0.14 25.40 0.15
CA LEU A 144 -0.77 24.26 -0.50
C LEU A 144 -0.64 24.29 -2.03
N ALA A 145 -0.60 25.48 -2.65
CA ALA A 145 -0.26 25.60 -4.08
C ALA A 145 1.19 25.18 -4.37
N LEU A 146 2.10 25.34 -3.41
CA LEU A 146 3.49 24.87 -3.54
C LEU A 146 3.61 23.36 -3.26
N CYS A 147 2.99 22.89 -2.17
CA CYS A 147 3.28 21.60 -1.52
C CYS A 147 2.03 20.83 -1.08
N GLY A 148 0.89 21.04 -1.75
CA GLY A 148 -0.33 20.28 -1.52
C GLY A 148 -0.13 18.77 -1.69
N GLU A 149 -1.21 18.00 -1.60
CA GLU A 149 -1.13 16.55 -1.70
C GLU A 149 -0.35 16.10 -2.94
N ARG A 150 0.52 15.09 -2.79
CA ARG A 150 1.45 14.64 -3.85
C ARG A 150 0.71 14.32 -5.16
N GLU A 151 -0.46 13.70 -5.06
CA GLU A 151 -1.28 13.32 -6.22
C GLU A 151 -2.13 14.48 -6.76
N SER A 152 -2.11 15.64 -6.10
CA SER A 152 -2.80 16.82 -6.56
C SER A 152 -2.03 17.50 -7.69
N SER A 153 -2.61 17.46 -8.88
CA SER A 153 -2.17 18.25 -10.04
C SER A 153 -2.26 19.77 -9.81
N ASN A 154 -2.87 20.19 -8.70
CA ASN A 154 -3.02 21.60 -8.34
C ASN A 154 -1.79 22.16 -7.60
N SER A 155 -0.86 21.32 -7.15
CA SER A 155 0.38 21.77 -6.50
C SER A 155 1.57 21.73 -7.45
N VAL A 156 2.54 22.62 -7.24
CA VAL A 156 3.77 22.64 -8.05
C VAL A 156 4.57 21.34 -7.87
N ILE A 157 4.71 20.85 -6.64
CA ILE A 157 5.42 19.59 -6.37
C ILE A 157 4.67 18.39 -6.97
N GLY A 158 3.34 18.34 -6.87
CA GLY A 158 2.54 17.26 -7.45
C GLY A 158 2.66 17.21 -8.98
N ARG A 159 2.61 18.36 -9.66
CA ARG A 159 2.89 18.48 -11.11
C ARG A 159 4.26 17.93 -11.50
N LEU A 160 5.24 18.02 -10.61
CA LEU A 160 6.61 17.55 -10.87
C LEU A 160 6.80 16.06 -10.59
N GLN A 161 5.88 15.35 -9.94
CA GLN A 161 6.08 13.97 -9.49
C GLN A 161 6.57 13.04 -10.61
N HIS A 162 5.88 13.05 -11.75
CA HIS A 162 6.18 12.20 -12.91
C HIS A 162 7.16 12.81 -13.91
N VAL A 163 7.71 13.99 -13.62
CA VAL A 163 8.63 14.70 -14.52
C VAL A 163 10.08 14.37 -14.17
N GLU A 164 10.91 14.02 -15.15
CA GLU A 164 12.34 13.77 -14.97
C GLU A 164 13.15 15.08 -14.87
N ALA A 165 12.88 15.89 -13.84
CA ALA A 165 13.54 17.16 -13.58
C ALA A 165 14.13 17.22 -12.16
N PRO A 166 15.30 16.59 -11.89
CA PRO A 166 15.84 16.46 -10.54
C PRO A 166 16.14 17.81 -9.89
N HIS A 167 16.76 18.75 -10.60
CA HIS A 167 17.10 20.06 -10.05
C HIS A 167 15.87 20.90 -9.71
N LEU A 168 14.83 20.86 -10.55
CA LEU A 168 13.59 21.57 -10.32
C LEU A 168 12.80 20.97 -9.14
N LYS A 169 12.77 19.63 -9.04
CA LYS A 169 12.24 18.92 -7.88
C LYS A 169 12.97 19.32 -6.60
N THR A 170 14.30 19.32 -6.61
CA THR A 170 15.11 19.74 -5.46
C THR A 170 14.81 21.18 -5.07
N TYR A 171 14.77 22.11 -6.03
CA TYR A 171 14.48 23.52 -5.76
C TYR A 171 13.07 23.72 -5.18
N ALA A 172 12.05 23.05 -5.72
CA ALA A 172 10.69 23.10 -5.21
C ALA A 172 10.61 22.56 -3.77
N ASN A 173 11.23 21.39 -3.49
CA ASN A 173 11.26 20.79 -2.15
C ASN A 173 12.06 21.62 -1.13
N GLN A 174 13.14 22.27 -1.55
CA GLN A 174 13.89 23.18 -0.67
C GLN A 174 13.09 24.43 -0.33
N THR A 175 12.42 25.02 -1.33
CA THR A 175 11.56 26.18 -1.13
C THR A 175 10.38 25.84 -0.22
N ALA A 176 9.79 24.66 -0.43
CA ALA A 176 8.77 24.08 0.42
C ALA A 176 9.21 23.93 1.87
N SER A 177 10.36 23.30 2.10
CA SER A 177 10.90 23.05 3.44
C SER A 177 11.19 24.36 4.17
N TYR A 178 11.75 25.34 3.46
CA TYR A 178 11.98 26.68 4.00
C TYR A 178 10.67 27.35 4.49
N TRP A 179 9.60 27.28 3.68
CA TRP A 179 8.32 27.86 4.07
C TRP A 179 7.61 27.05 5.15
N HIS A 180 7.71 25.73 5.10
CA HIS A 180 7.20 24.84 6.14
C HIS A 180 7.68 25.29 7.52
N ASP A 181 9.00 25.44 7.70
CA ASP A 181 9.57 25.76 9.02
C ASP A 181 9.11 27.13 9.54
N ILE A 182 9.02 28.13 8.65
CA ILE A 182 8.55 29.47 9.00
C ILE A 182 7.07 29.47 9.41
N LEU A 183 6.23 28.80 8.61
CA LEU A 183 4.80 28.76 8.86
C LEU A 183 4.48 27.92 10.09
N LEU A 184 5.16 26.78 10.25
CA LEU A 184 5.03 25.92 11.42
C LEU A 184 5.40 26.69 12.69
N ASP A 185 6.53 27.39 12.72
CA ASP A 185 6.94 28.21 13.87
C ASP A 185 5.92 29.31 14.20
N LYS A 186 5.44 30.04 13.18
CA LYS A 186 4.43 31.11 13.34
C LYS A 186 3.14 30.55 13.95
N PHE A 187 2.52 29.58 13.27
CA PHE A 187 1.22 29.06 13.69
C PHE A 187 1.31 28.26 15.00
N SER A 188 2.45 27.63 15.30
CA SER A 188 2.68 27.00 16.60
C SER A 188 2.69 28.03 17.72
N LYS A 189 3.40 29.15 17.55
CA LYS A 189 3.44 30.22 18.57
C LYS A 189 2.07 30.83 18.81
N ASP A 190 1.31 31.06 17.73
CA ASP A 190 -0.05 31.60 17.83
C ASP A 190 -0.99 30.59 18.53
N PHE A 191 -0.91 29.31 18.18
CA PHE A 191 -1.68 28.23 18.79
C PHE A 191 -1.35 28.08 20.28
N GLU A 192 -0.06 28.03 20.64
CA GLU A 192 0.39 27.96 22.04
C GLU A 192 -0.01 29.20 22.86
N GLY A 193 0.02 30.39 22.24
CA GLY A 193 -0.45 31.63 22.86
C GLY A 193 -1.93 31.56 23.24
N LEU A 194 -2.76 31.01 22.35
CA LEU A 194 -4.18 30.78 22.62
C LEU A 194 -4.40 29.66 23.65
N LEU A 195 -3.64 28.55 23.58
CA LEU A 195 -3.69 27.48 24.59
C LEU A 195 -3.41 28.04 26.00
N LYS A 196 -2.42 28.93 26.15
CA LYS A 196 -2.13 29.61 27.42
C LYS A 196 -3.29 30.52 27.86
N THR A 197 -3.92 31.20 26.91
CA THR A 197 -5.07 32.10 27.18
C THR A 197 -6.27 31.33 27.72
N ILE A 198 -6.55 30.14 27.17
CA ILE A 198 -7.60 29.23 27.67
C ILE A 198 -7.15 28.39 28.87
N ARG A 199 -5.92 28.61 29.37
CA ARG A 199 -5.30 27.87 30.47
C ARG A 199 -5.17 26.36 30.25
N TRP A 200 -5.07 25.91 29.00
CA TRP A 200 -4.83 24.51 28.69
C TRP A 200 -3.57 23.99 29.40
N PRO A 201 -3.60 22.78 30.02
CA PRO A 201 -4.70 21.82 30.12
C PRO A 201 -5.58 21.97 31.37
N TYR A 202 -5.40 23.01 32.16
CA TYR A 202 -6.21 23.27 33.35
C TYR A 202 -7.48 24.03 33.00
N LEU A 203 -8.45 23.33 32.40
CA LEU A 203 -9.74 23.90 31.98
C LEU A 203 -10.73 24.18 33.14
N GLY A 204 -10.22 24.31 34.36
CA GLY A 204 -11.00 24.58 35.57
C GLY A 204 -11.37 23.30 36.31
N HIS A 205 -10.79 23.10 37.49
CA HIS A 205 -11.29 22.10 38.43
C HIS A 205 -12.58 22.66 39.07
N ALA A 206 -13.74 22.10 38.72
CA ALA A 206 -15.01 22.02 39.46
C ALA A 206 -15.61 23.25 40.21
N SER A 207 -15.08 24.48 40.13
CA SER A 207 -15.71 25.63 40.82
C SER A 207 -15.62 26.99 40.12
N GLU A 208 -14.82 27.14 39.07
CA GLU A 208 -14.90 28.30 38.18
C GLU A 208 -14.85 27.80 36.73
N VAL A 209 -16.02 27.67 36.11
CA VAL A 209 -16.13 27.38 34.68
C VAL A 209 -15.62 28.61 33.94
N LEU A 210 -14.31 28.65 33.69
CA LEU A 210 -13.72 29.54 32.69
C LEU A 210 -14.11 28.99 31.34
N ASN A 211 -15.31 29.33 30.88
CA ASN A 211 -15.69 29.11 29.49
C ASN A 211 -14.74 29.97 28.64
N PRO A 212 -13.80 29.37 27.89
CA PRO A 212 -12.99 30.15 26.99
C PRO A 212 -13.91 30.86 26.00
N SER A 213 -13.57 32.11 25.64
CA SER A 213 -14.39 32.87 24.70
C SER A 213 -14.62 32.03 23.44
N LYS A 214 -15.86 32.00 22.93
CA LYS A 214 -16.21 31.30 21.69
C LYS A 214 -15.29 31.72 20.55
N ASP A 215 -14.87 32.99 20.52
CA ASP A 215 -13.94 33.51 19.50
C ASP A 215 -12.54 32.91 19.63
N ALA A 216 -12.05 32.73 20.87
CA ALA A 216 -10.75 32.11 21.12
C ALA A 216 -10.76 30.63 20.70
N MET A 217 -11.84 29.90 21.01
CA MET A 217 -12.00 28.50 20.61
C MET A 217 -12.15 28.35 19.10
N ASN A 218 -12.92 29.22 18.45
CA ASN A 218 -13.04 29.23 16.99
C ASN A 218 -11.69 29.50 16.32
N LYS A 219 -10.93 30.49 16.81
CA LYS A 219 -9.59 30.78 16.29
C LYS A 219 -8.63 29.62 16.52
N LEU A 220 -8.70 28.96 17.67
CA LEU A 220 -7.89 27.78 17.98
C LEU A 220 -8.20 26.62 17.03
N GLY A 221 -9.49 26.39 16.72
CA GLY A 221 -9.91 25.41 15.73
C GLY A 221 -9.39 25.71 14.32
N ILE A 222 -9.40 26.98 13.89
CA ILE A 222 -8.85 27.41 12.60
C ILE A 222 -7.33 27.20 12.55
N LEU A 223 -6.60 27.57 13.60
CA LEU A 223 -5.16 27.35 13.66
C LEU A 223 -4.80 25.85 13.66
N ALA A 224 -5.59 25.01 14.36
CA ALA A 224 -5.42 23.57 14.29
C ALA A 224 -5.60 23.04 12.87
N GLU A 225 -6.62 23.52 12.14
CA GLU A 225 -6.85 23.17 10.73
C GLU A 225 -5.64 23.52 9.86
N TYR A 226 -5.08 24.72 10.03
CA TYR A 226 -3.87 25.14 9.33
C TYR A 226 -2.66 24.27 9.65
N LEU A 227 -2.45 23.93 10.92
CA LEU A 227 -1.37 23.05 11.35
C LEU A 227 -1.55 21.60 10.87
N PHE A 228 -2.78 21.13 10.64
CA PHE A 228 -3.02 19.84 9.97
C PHE A 228 -2.71 19.88 8.46
N LEU A 229 -2.92 21.04 7.81
CA LEU A 229 -2.65 21.25 6.39
C LEU A 229 -1.17 21.46 6.09
N ILE A 230 -0.43 22.11 6.98
CA ILE A 230 1.01 22.37 6.83
C ILE A 230 1.78 21.11 7.19
N LYS A 231 2.07 20.29 6.17
CA LYS A 231 2.88 19.08 6.29
C LYS A 231 4.27 19.30 5.67
N PRO A 232 5.32 18.62 6.14
CA PRO A 232 6.63 18.69 5.51
C PRO A 232 6.58 18.17 4.06
N PRO A 233 7.39 18.72 3.15
CA PRO A 233 7.47 18.22 1.78
C PRO A 233 8.12 16.84 1.77
N GLY A 234 7.32 15.79 1.65
CA GLY A 234 7.80 14.44 1.87
C GLY A 234 6.69 13.41 2.00
N ASP A 235 7.07 12.18 2.33
CA ASP A 235 6.12 11.18 2.79
C ASP A 235 6.27 11.07 4.32
N PRO A 236 5.38 11.71 5.11
CA PRO A 236 5.46 11.65 6.56
C PRO A 236 5.18 10.24 7.11
N SER A 237 4.62 9.33 6.30
CA SER A 237 4.40 7.93 6.72
C SER A 237 5.69 7.12 6.80
N SER A 238 6.78 7.62 6.22
CA SER A 238 8.11 7.00 6.29
C SER A 238 8.90 7.40 7.54
N GLU A 239 8.45 8.41 8.29
CA GLU A 239 9.16 8.93 9.47
C GLU A 239 8.61 8.30 10.75
N HIS A 240 9.20 7.19 11.18
CA HIS A 240 8.90 6.60 12.50
C HIS A 240 9.73 7.25 13.61
N VAL A 241 9.09 7.52 14.74
CA VAL A 241 9.76 7.95 15.97
C VAL A 241 10.42 6.72 16.61
N VAL A 242 11.74 6.68 16.59
CA VAL A 242 12.53 5.60 17.21
C VAL A 242 12.71 5.90 18.70
N LEU A 243 12.13 5.07 19.57
CA LEU A 243 12.28 5.21 21.02
C LEU A 243 13.48 4.42 21.55
N SER A 244 13.68 3.22 21.02
CA SER A 244 14.83 2.35 21.32
C SER A 244 15.07 1.37 20.17
N PRO A 245 16.23 0.67 20.13
CA PRO A 245 16.48 -0.38 19.15
C PRO A 245 15.43 -1.52 19.28
N GLY A 246 14.38 -1.46 18.44
CA GLY A 246 13.26 -2.42 18.46
C GLY A 246 11.90 -1.83 18.82
N VAL A 247 11.83 -0.56 19.22
CA VAL A 247 10.56 0.14 19.51
C VAL A 247 10.45 1.40 18.67
N THR A 248 9.51 1.38 17.72
CA THR A 248 9.20 2.50 16.83
C THR A 248 7.72 2.86 16.92
N CYS A 249 7.42 4.15 16.97
CA CYS A 249 6.07 4.67 17.00
C CYS A 249 5.77 5.45 15.70
N PRO A 250 4.53 5.40 15.17
CA PRO A 250 4.10 6.36 14.17
C PRO A 250 4.22 7.80 14.72
N PRO A 251 4.51 8.80 13.88
CA PRO A 251 4.57 10.19 14.33
C PRO A 251 3.19 10.66 14.78
N ILE A 252 3.13 11.60 15.72
CA ILE A 252 1.89 12.28 16.10
C ILE A 252 1.77 13.58 15.29
N SER A 253 0.54 13.99 14.97
CA SER A 253 0.33 15.24 14.26
C SER A 253 0.82 16.44 15.07
N HIS A 254 1.29 17.48 14.37
CA HIS A 254 1.82 18.68 15.01
C HIS A 254 0.82 19.38 15.97
N PRO A 255 -0.48 19.51 15.64
CA PRO A 255 -1.46 20.01 16.63
C PRO A 255 -1.48 19.18 17.91
N THR A 256 -1.43 17.85 17.80
CA THR A 256 -1.40 16.94 18.94
C THR A 256 -0.11 17.07 19.74
N GLU A 257 1.05 17.26 19.10
CA GLU A 257 2.32 17.56 19.80
C GLU A 257 2.20 18.79 20.69
N LEU A 258 1.63 19.88 20.17
CA LEU A 258 1.43 21.12 20.93
C LEU A 258 0.46 20.92 22.10
N LEU A 259 -0.60 20.12 21.91
CA LEU A 259 -1.55 19.77 22.97
C LEU A 259 -0.90 18.92 24.08
N ILE A 260 0.02 18.02 23.73
CA ILE A 260 0.72 17.12 24.67
C ILE A 260 1.87 17.84 25.38
N LYS A 261 2.48 18.86 24.77
CA LYS A 261 3.62 19.61 25.32
C LYS A 261 3.54 19.94 26.81
N PRO A 262 2.45 20.50 27.37
CA PRO A 262 2.36 20.75 28.82
C PRO A 262 2.40 19.48 29.68
N PHE A 263 1.86 18.37 29.20
CA PHE A 263 1.92 17.07 29.88
C PHE A 263 3.33 16.49 29.82
N ARG A 264 3.99 16.56 28.66
CA ARG A 264 5.39 16.16 28.49
C ARG A 264 6.31 16.92 29.46
N GLN A 265 6.14 18.23 29.59
CA GLN A 265 6.90 19.05 30.55
C GLN A 265 6.68 18.61 32.00
N ARG A 266 5.43 18.35 32.40
CA ARG A 266 5.13 17.83 33.75
C ARG A 266 5.68 16.44 33.97
N PHE A 267 5.55 15.57 32.96
CA PHE A 267 6.06 14.21 33.01
C PHE A 267 7.57 14.22 33.23
N GLN A 268 8.30 14.98 32.42
CA GLN A 268 9.74 15.18 32.60
C GLN A 268 10.05 15.74 33.99
N PHE A 269 9.34 16.77 34.45
CA PHE A 269 9.60 17.35 35.77
C PHE A 269 9.43 16.36 36.93
N HIS A 270 8.45 15.46 36.89
CA HIS A 270 8.14 14.54 37.98
C HIS A 270 8.84 13.18 37.86
N PHE A 271 8.96 12.64 36.66
CA PHE A 271 9.36 11.24 36.43
C PHE A 271 10.74 11.14 35.75
N THR A 272 11.53 12.20 35.76
CA THR A 272 12.94 12.15 35.32
C THR A 272 13.85 12.85 36.32
N GLY A 273 15.17 12.66 36.18
CA GLY A 273 16.17 13.26 37.06
C GLY A 273 16.11 12.72 38.49
N THR A 274 16.37 13.60 39.47
CA THR A 274 16.59 13.22 40.88
C THR A 274 15.36 13.39 41.78
N LYS A 275 14.15 13.50 41.20
CA LYS A 275 12.93 13.65 42.00
C LYS A 275 12.60 12.34 42.73
N GLN A 276 12.02 12.46 43.92
CA GLN A 276 11.52 11.30 44.68
C GLN A 276 10.43 10.52 43.96
N THR A 277 9.73 11.17 43.01
CA THR A 277 8.72 10.58 42.14
C THR A 277 9.30 9.77 40.99
N ASN A 278 10.60 9.86 40.72
CA ASN A 278 11.29 9.06 39.72
C ASN A 278 11.84 7.78 40.36
N ARG A 279 11.06 6.70 40.34
CA ARG A 279 11.35 5.44 41.03
C ARG A 279 11.09 4.23 40.14
N LEU A 280 12.12 3.39 39.98
CA LEU A 280 12.05 2.15 39.19
C LEU A 280 11.07 1.13 39.77
N ASP A 281 10.90 1.12 41.10
CA ASP A 281 10.00 0.23 41.81
C ASP A 281 8.55 0.77 41.91
N LYS A 282 8.29 1.93 41.31
CA LYS A 282 6.98 2.59 41.31
C LYS A 282 6.50 3.02 39.92
N PRO A 283 6.46 2.10 38.91
CA PRO A 283 5.95 2.43 37.59
C PRO A 283 4.47 2.84 37.61
N GLU A 284 3.69 2.37 38.59
CA GLU A 284 2.28 2.72 38.74
C GLU A 284 2.03 4.23 38.85
N TRP A 285 3.02 5.01 39.33
CA TRP A 285 2.86 6.45 39.52
C TRP A 285 2.73 7.20 38.21
N TYR A 286 3.60 6.94 37.24
CA TYR A 286 3.53 7.63 35.96
C TYR A 286 2.45 7.03 35.05
N LEU A 287 2.22 5.71 35.13
CA LEU A 287 1.16 5.02 34.39
C LEU A 287 -0.23 5.54 34.79
N THR A 288 -0.51 5.57 36.09
CA THR A 288 -1.77 6.12 36.63
C THR A 288 -1.93 7.60 36.26
N GLN A 289 -0.84 8.37 36.30
CA GLN A 289 -0.90 9.79 35.98
C GLN A 289 -1.22 10.05 34.51
N ILE A 290 -0.69 9.22 33.60
CA ILE A 290 -1.06 9.26 32.18
C ILE A 290 -2.55 8.96 31.98
N ILE A 291 -3.09 7.95 32.66
CA ILE A 291 -4.53 7.63 32.60
C ILE A 291 -5.36 8.81 33.09
N ASN A 292 -4.99 9.44 34.20
CA ASN A 292 -5.70 10.59 34.74
C ASN A 292 -5.69 11.78 33.76
N TRP A 293 -4.52 12.10 33.20
CA TRP A 293 -4.43 13.15 32.18
C TRP A 293 -5.28 12.83 30.95
N ALA A 294 -5.29 11.59 30.49
CA ALA A 294 -6.13 11.18 29.38
C ALA A 294 -7.62 11.31 29.74
N LYS A 295 -8.08 10.78 30.88
CA LYS A 295 -9.47 10.88 31.38
C LYS A 295 -9.96 12.31 31.44
N ASP A 296 -9.15 13.21 31.97
CA ASP A 296 -9.54 14.61 32.20
C ASP A 296 -9.62 15.43 30.90
N ASN A 297 -8.94 15.03 29.82
CA ASN A 297 -8.67 15.92 28.68
C ASN A 297 -9.08 15.36 27.31
N HIS A 298 -9.21 14.05 27.14
CA HIS A 298 -9.38 13.47 25.80
C HIS A 298 -10.69 13.92 25.12
N LEU A 299 -11.80 14.04 25.87
CA LEU A 299 -13.07 14.50 25.33
C LEU A 299 -12.98 15.93 24.79
N PHE A 300 -12.37 16.84 25.56
CA PHE A 300 -12.12 18.21 25.11
C PHE A 300 -11.35 18.23 23.78
N VAL A 301 -10.28 17.43 23.68
CA VAL A 301 -9.49 17.37 22.45
C VAL A 301 -10.32 16.88 21.27
N GLY A 302 -11.09 15.81 21.46
CA GLY A 302 -11.98 15.27 20.43
C GLY A 302 -13.04 16.28 19.98
N GLU A 303 -13.75 16.89 20.92
CA GLU A 303 -14.86 17.80 20.64
C GLU A 303 -14.41 19.09 19.92
N ASN A 304 -13.21 19.59 20.23
CA ASN A 304 -12.77 20.89 19.74
C ASN A 304 -11.89 20.84 18.48
N PHE A 305 -11.19 19.72 18.23
CA PHE A 305 -10.22 19.64 17.13
C PHE A 305 -10.54 18.60 16.06
N GLN A 306 -11.51 17.71 16.28
CA GLN A 306 -11.87 16.70 15.28
C GLN A 306 -12.40 17.34 13.98
N VAL A 307 -13.20 18.40 14.08
CA VAL A 307 -13.72 19.13 12.92
C VAL A 307 -12.58 19.77 12.11
N SER A 308 -11.57 20.31 12.79
CA SER A 308 -10.39 20.90 12.15
C SER A 308 -9.61 19.85 11.34
N ALA A 309 -9.42 18.65 11.90
CA ALA A 309 -8.78 17.55 11.19
C ALA A 309 -9.60 17.11 9.97
N SER A 310 -10.92 16.98 10.10
CA SER A 310 -11.80 16.62 8.98
C SER A 310 -11.79 17.65 7.86
N ARG A 311 -11.75 18.95 8.18
CA ARG A 311 -11.62 20.03 7.18
C ARG A 311 -10.28 20.01 6.46
N ALA A 312 -9.22 19.56 7.15
CA ALA A 312 -7.91 19.32 6.56
C ALA A 312 -7.79 18.02 5.74
N GLY A 313 -8.92 17.34 5.45
CA GLY A 313 -8.95 16.11 4.65
C GLY A 313 -8.70 14.82 5.43
N LEU A 314 -8.56 14.88 6.76
CA LEU A 314 -8.28 13.73 7.61
C LEU A 314 -9.57 13.10 8.16
N ALA A 315 -10.36 12.47 7.29
CA ALA A 315 -11.67 11.92 7.66
C ALA A 315 -11.60 10.70 8.61
N ASP A 316 -10.67 9.78 8.37
CA ASP A 316 -10.50 8.55 9.17
C ASP A 316 -9.63 8.75 10.42
N PHE A 317 -9.17 9.97 10.64
CA PHE A 317 -8.24 10.31 11.72
C PHE A 317 -8.98 10.68 13.00
N ASN A 318 -8.65 10.02 14.11
CA ASN A 318 -9.28 10.29 15.40
C ASN A 318 -8.33 11.10 16.31
N VAL A 319 -8.56 12.41 16.39
CA VAL A 319 -7.67 13.34 17.13
C VAL A 319 -7.65 13.00 18.63
N ARG A 320 -8.79 12.59 19.18
CA ARG A 320 -8.91 12.15 20.58
C ARG A 320 -8.01 10.95 20.88
N LEU A 321 -8.06 9.92 20.04
CA LEU A 321 -7.25 8.72 20.22
C LEU A 321 -5.77 8.98 19.94
N GLU A 322 -5.45 9.87 19.01
CA GLU A 322 -4.07 10.29 18.78
C GLU A 322 -3.48 11.02 19.99
N PHE A 323 -4.26 11.90 20.63
CA PHE A 323 -3.85 12.56 21.87
C PHE A 323 -3.56 11.54 22.99
N VAL A 324 -4.45 10.56 23.18
CA VAL A 324 -4.21 9.48 24.15
C VAL A 324 -2.95 8.68 23.78
N ARG A 325 -2.75 8.36 22.49
CA ARG A 325 -1.55 7.69 22.01
C ARG A 325 -0.27 8.46 22.33
N GLY A 326 -0.26 9.77 22.15
CA GLY A 326 0.91 10.58 22.46
C GLY A 326 1.17 10.72 23.98
N LEU A 327 0.15 10.61 24.84
CA LEU A 327 0.35 10.46 26.29
C LEU A 327 0.93 9.08 26.65
N VAL A 328 0.42 8.00 26.03
CA VAL A 328 0.96 6.63 26.19
C VAL A 328 2.42 6.57 25.75
N GLN A 329 2.79 7.30 24.69
CA GLN A 329 4.17 7.37 24.22
C GLN A 329 5.13 7.88 25.29
N LEU A 330 4.70 8.77 26.22
CA LEU A 330 5.53 9.21 27.35
C LEU A 330 5.90 8.04 28.28
N ALA A 331 4.96 7.12 28.54
CA ALA A 331 5.26 5.89 29.28
C ALA A 331 6.22 4.99 28.51
N MET A 332 6.03 4.85 27.20
CA MET A 332 6.92 4.02 26.38
C MET A 332 8.36 4.54 26.35
N GLU A 333 8.53 5.85 26.17
CA GLU A 333 9.82 6.54 26.24
C GLU A 333 10.49 6.26 27.58
N LYS A 334 9.76 6.47 28.69
CA LYS A 334 10.26 6.21 30.04
C LYS A 334 10.65 4.76 30.28
N LEU A 335 9.81 3.83 29.84
CA LEU A 335 10.08 2.40 29.94
C LEU A 335 11.32 2.01 29.15
N CYS A 336 11.50 2.55 27.94
CA CYS A 336 12.70 2.27 27.14
C CYS A 336 13.99 2.70 27.84
N GLU A 337 13.96 3.79 28.62
CA GLU A 337 15.11 4.26 29.39
C GLU A 337 15.45 3.34 30.59
N GLU A 338 14.45 2.71 31.20
CA GLU A 338 14.59 2.02 32.49
C GLU A 338 14.58 0.50 32.41
N ILE A 339 14.02 -0.05 31.34
CA ILE A 339 13.71 -1.49 31.23
C ILE A 339 14.95 -2.37 31.35
N GLU A 340 16.11 -1.92 30.87
CA GLU A 340 17.35 -2.69 31.01
C GLU A 340 17.75 -2.85 32.48
N GLN A 341 17.63 -1.80 33.29
CA GLN A 341 17.93 -1.85 34.71
C GLN A 341 16.88 -2.64 35.48
N ILE A 342 15.59 -2.41 35.18
CA ILE A 342 14.49 -3.14 35.82
C ILE A 342 14.60 -4.64 35.53
N ALA A 343 14.95 -5.01 34.30
CA ALA A 343 15.12 -6.41 33.90
C ALA A 343 16.32 -7.12 34.56
N GLN A 344 17.15 -6.47 35.36
CA GLN A 344 18.19 -7.16 36.14
C GLN A 344 17.64 -7.81 37.41
N ASP A 345 16.55 -7.28 37.95
CA ASP A 345 15.88 -7.79 39.15
C ASP A 345 14.56 -8.46 38.76
N GLU A 346 14.40 -9.73 39.13
CA GLU A 346 13.20 -10.51 38.81
C GLU A 346 11.93 -9.95 39.47
N HIS A 347 12.03 -9.46 40.71
CA HIS A 347 10.89 -8.91 41.44
C HIS A 347 10.46 -7.56 40.86
N LEU A 348 11.42 -6.68 40.51
CA LEU A 348 11.10 -5.41 39.86
C LEU A 348 10.47 -5.62 38.48
N PHE A 349 10.99 -6.58 37.70
CA PHE A 349 10.43 -6.89 36.39
C PHE A 349 9.02 -7.52 36.49
N ALA A 350 8.80 -8.41 37.46
CA ALA A 350 7.47 -8.98 37.72
C ALA A 350 6.45 -7.92 38.15
N HIS A 351 6.84 -7.01 39.05
CA HIS A 351 6.00 -5.86 39.44
C HIS A 351 5.67 -4.98 38.24
N LEU A 352 6.67 -4.64 37.42
CA LEU A 352 6.47 -3.85 36.21
C LEU A 352 5.49 -4.53 35.24
N LEU A 353 5.58 -5.84 35.05
CA LEU A 353 4.66 -6.60 34.20
C LEU A 353 3.22 -6.44 34.67
N ASP A 354 2.95 -6.60 35.96
CA ASP A 354 1.61 -6.46 36.52
C ASP A 354 1.05 -5.04 36.32
N GLU A 355 1.85 -4.03 36.59
CA GLU A 355 1.44 -2.63 36.43
C GLU A 355 1.20 -2.26 34.95
N VAL A 356 2.04 -2.75 34.02
CA VAL A 356 1.83 -2.51 32.59
C VAL A 356 0.60 -3.26 32.08
N LEU A 357 0.38 -4.51 32.49
CA LEU A 357 -0.83 -5.26 32.09
C LEU A 357 -2.10 -4.59 32.60
N SER A 358 -2.10 -4.09 33.83
CA SER A 358 -3.21 -3.29 34.38
C SER A 358 -3.42 -2.00 33.59
N PHE A 359 -2.34 -1.28 33.26
CA PHE A 359 -2.40 -0.08 32.43
C PHE A 359 -2.98 -0.36 31.04
N GLU A 360 -2.58 -1.46 30.38
CA GLU A 360 -3.11 -1.86 29.07
C GLU A 360 -4.62 -2.14 29.12
N GLN A 361 -5.09 -2.78 30.19
CA GLN A 361 -6.52 -3.02 30.38
C GLN A 361 -7.26 -1.69 30.58
N ASP A 362 -6.77 -0.82 31.45
CA ASP A 362 -7.38 0.47 31.75
C ASP A 362 -7.50 1.36 30.51
N ILE A 363 -6.46 1.45 29.67
CA ILE A 363 -6.52 2.28 28.46
C ILE A 363 -7.50 1.71 27.42
N LYS A 364 -7.62 0.38 27.32
CA LYS A 364 -8.56 -0.28 26.41
C LYS A 364 -9.99 -0.06 26.86
N GLU A 365 -10.30 -0.30 28.13
CA GLU A 365 -11.64 -0.18 28.68
C GLU A 365 -12.09 1.29 28.80
N THR A 366 -11.19 2.20 29.19
CA THR A 366 -11.53 3.61 29.40
C THR A 366 -11.65 4.37 28.07
N PHE A 367 -10.73 4.15 27.13
CA PHE A 367 -10.60 5.00 25.94
C PHE A 367 -10.98 4.32 24.63
N ASN A 368 -11.27 3.01 24.64
CA ASN A 368 -11.33 2.17 23.44
C ASN A 368 -10.02 2.24 22.64
N TYR A 369 -8.89 2.15 23.35
CA TYR A 369 -7.56 2.25 22.76
C TYR A 369 -7.31 1.07 21.79
N PRO A 370 -7.02 1.31 20.50
CA PRO A 370 -6.87 0.24 19.52
C PRO A 370 -5.65 -0.64 19.77
N ASN A 371 -5.79 -1.96 19.58
CA ASN A 371 -4.67 -2.91 19.65
C ASN A 371 -3.57 -2.68 18.58
N ALA A 372 -3.90 -1.96 17.51
CA ALA A 372 -2.95 -1.62 16.45
C ALA A 372 -2.02 -0.46 16.86
N PHE A 373 -2.34 0.27 17.92
CA PHE A 373 -1.50 1.37 18.36
C PHE A 373 -0.38 0.87 19.28
N PRO A 374 0.81 1.47 19.19
CA PRO A 374 1.90 1.14 20.10
C PRO A 374 1.55 1.57 21.52
N SER A 375 1.73 0.66 22.48
CA SER A 375 1.51 0.90 23.90
C SER A 375 2.68 0.40 24.76
N ALA A 376 2.58 0.56 26.08
CA ALA A 376 3.63 0.19 27.03
C ALA A 376 4.04 -1.28 26.90
N ILE A 377 3.09 -2.17 26.57
CA ILE A 377 3.37 -3.58 26.34
C ILE A 377 4.36 -3.84 25.21
N THR A 378 4.42 -2.96 24.21
CA THR A 378 5.36 -3.04 23.07
C THR A 378 6.81 -3.05 23.54
N VAL A 379 7.11 -2.37 24.65
CA VAL A 379 8.46 -2.33 25.23
C VAL A 379 8.79 -3.69 25.86
N LEU A 380 7.84 -4.32 26.54
CA LEU A 380 8.01 -5.60 27.24
C LEU A 380 7.97 -6.82 26.31
N THR A 381 7.42 -6.67 25.10
CA THR A 381 7.33 -7.74 24.10
C THR A 381 8.53 -7.79 23.16
N GLN A 382 9.54 -6.93 23.35
CA GLN A 382 10.82 -7.07 22.64
C GLN A 382 11.47 -8.43 22.93
N ALA A 383 12.23 -8.94 21.95
CA ALA A 383 12.76 -10.31 21.96
C ALA A 383 13.50 -10.69 23.25
N GLN A 384 14.32 -9.78 23.80
CA GLN A 384 15.06 -10.04 25.04
C GLN A 384 14.18 -10.08 26.29
N TYR A 385 13.11 -9.27 26.35
CA TYR A 385 12.27 -9.15 27.53
C TYR A 385 11.13 -10.17 27.55
N ILE A 386 10.59 -10.53 26.38
CA ILE A 386 9.55 -11.56 26.28
C ILE A 386 10.06 -12.93 26.73
N VAL A 387 11.32 -13.26 26.42
CA VAL A 387 11.94 -14.51 26.90
C VAL A 387 12.08 -14.52 28.42
N LYS A 388 12.49 -13.39 29.01
CA LYS A 388 12.60 -13.25 30.47
C LYS A 388 11.21 -13.37 31.13
N TRP A 389 10.21 -12.69 30.59
CA TRP A 389 8.82 -12.82 31.04
C TRP A 389 8.34 -14.26 31.02
N LEU A 390 8.51 -14.98 29.90
CA LEU A 390 8.11 -16.38 29.79
C LEU A 390 8.80 -17.29 30.82
N ASN A 391 10.07 -17.02 31.15
CA ASN A 391 10.80 -17.79 32.16
C ASN A 391 10.27 -17.52 33.58
N ILE A 392 10.01 -16.26 33.92
CA ILE A 392 9.43 -15.86 35.21
C ILE A 392 8.04 -16.49 35.36
N GLU A 393 7.21 -16.40 34.30
CA GLU A 393 5.86 -16.93 34.34
C GLU A 393 5.84 -18.45 34.49
N ARG A 394 6.77 -19.14 33.81
CA ARG A 394 6.96 -20.58 33.98
C ARG A 394 7.35 -20.92 35.42
N GLY A 395 8.34 -20.23 35.98
CA GLY A 395 8.78 -20.45 37.36
C GLY A 395 7.64 -20.24 38.36
N PHE A 396 6.89 -19.14 38.22
CA PHE A 396 5.74 -18.85 39.06
C PHE A 396 4.62 -19.89 38.94
N THR A 397 4.31 -20.33 37.73
CA THR A 397 3.28 -21.34 37.46
C THR A 397 3.70 -22.71 38.02
N THR A 398 4.95 -23.12 37.84
CA THR A 398 5.48 -24.37 38.41
C THR A 398 5.45 -24.33 39.93
N ASN A 399 5.93 -23.25 40.56
CA ASN A 399 5.91 -23.10 42.02
C ASN A 399 4.48 -23.13 42.58
N LYS A 400 3.51 -22.49 41.90
CA LYS A 400 2.10 -22.56 42.29
C LYS A 400 1.52 -23.96 42.11
N MET A 401 1.87 -24.64 41.03
CA MET A 401 1.42 -26.01 40.79
C MET A 401 1.96 -26.96 41.87
N ASP A 402 3.23 -26.85 42.22
CA ASP A 402 3.83 -27.61 43.30
C ASP A 402 3.12 -27.32 44.62
N ALA A 403 2.87 -26.04 44.95
CA ALA A 403 2.15 -25.66 46.16
C ALA A 403 0.71 -26.20 46.21
N ILE A 404 0.00 -26.27 45.08
CA ILE A 404 -1.32 -26.89 44.97
C ILE A 404 -1.23 -28.40 45.25
N MET A 405 -0.21 -29.07 44.71
CA MET A 405 -0.03 -30.53 44.85
C MET A 405 0.51 -30.94 46.23
N THR A 406 1.29 -30.09 46.89
CA THR A 406 1.86 -30.32 48.23
C THR A 406 1.07 -29.63 49.34
N GLY A 407 -0.07 -29.02 49.02
CA GLY A 407 -0.93 -28.32 49.97
C GLY A 407 -1.58 -29.27 50.98
N ASP A 408 -2.37 -28.71 51.91
CA ASP A 408 -3.11 -29.51 52.88
C ASP A 408 -4.28 -30.24 52.20
N SER A 409 -4.25 -31.57 52.22
CA SER A 409 -5.31 -32.45 51.71
C SER A 409 -5.78 -32.12 50.27
N PRO A 410 -4.86 -32.12 49.27
CA PRO A 410 -5.14 -31.64 47.91
C PRO A 410 -6.19 -32.48 47.16
N TRP A 411 -6.28 -33.77 47.51
CA TRP A 411 -7.21 -34.73 46.92
C TRP A 411 -8.57 -34.78 47.63
N GLU A 412 -8.78 -33.97 48.66
CA GLU A 412 -10.08 -33.87 49.32
C GLU A 412 -11.10 -33.26 48.36
N PHE A 413 -12.27 -33.87 48.27
CA PHE A 413 -13.33 -33.38 47.41
C PHE A 413 -13.98 -32.13 48.00
N ILE A 414 -14.17 -31.10 47.18
CA ILE A 414 -14.99 -29.95 47.54
C ILE A 414 -16.44 -30.43 47.57
N GLU A 415 -17.15 -30.24 48.68
CA GLU A 415 -18.57 -30.60 48.78
C GLU A 415 -19.39 -29.67 47.87
N PRO A 416 -20.00 -30.17 46.77
CA PRO A 416 -20.97 -29.38 46.04
C PRO A 416 -22.29 -29.45 46.79
N SER A 417 -22.99 -28.33 46.86
CA SER A 417 -24.40 -28.27 47.21
C SER A 417 -25.20 -29.36 46.47
N ASN A 418 -25.68 -30.36 47.21
CA ASN A 418 -26.74 -31.33 46.88
C ASN A 418 -26.62 -32.29 45.68
N PHE A 419 -25.50 -32.38 44.94
CA PHE A 419 -25.36 -33.38 43.86
C PHE A 419 -24.08 -34.22 44.01
N GLU A 420 -24.24 -35.50 44.39
CA GLU A 420 -23.15 -36.45 44.69
C GLU A 420 -22.30 -36.83 43.46
N GLU A 421 -22.76 -36.58 42.23
CA GLU A 421 -22.12 -37.06 40.98
C GLU A 421 -21.02 -36.14 40.42
N LEU A 422 -20.78 -34.96 41.00
CA LEU A 422 -19.79 -33.97 40.49
C LEU A 422 -18.80 -33.51 41.57
N LYS A 423 -18.21 -34.45 42.32
CA LYS A 423 -17.17 -34.14 43.31
C LYS A 423 -15.83 -33.85 42.63
N ILE A 424 -15.37 -32.61 42.71
CA ILE A 424 -14.07 -32.16 42.17
C ILE A 424 -13.06 -32.08 43.33
N PRO A 425 -11.87 -32.70 43.23
CA PRO A 425 -10.81 -32.52 44.22
C PRO A 425 -10.35 -31.06 44.34
N LYS A 426 -10.00 -30.60 45.54
CA LYS A 426 -9.49 -29.25 45.81
C LYS A 426 -8.35 -28.85 44.87
N CYS A 427 -7.41 -29.75 44.60
CA CYS A 427 -6.29 -29.48 43.70
C CYS A 427 -6.72 -29.22 42.25
N VAL A 428 -7.75 -29.90 41.77
CA VAL A 428 -8.27 -29.73 40.40
C VAL A 428 -8.96 -28.38 40.27
N ASP A 429 -9.75 -28.00 41.27
CA ASP A 429 -10.39 -26.68 41.32
C ASP A 429 -9.35 -25.54 41.39
N GLN A 430 -8.36 -25.65 42.27
CA GLN A 430 -7.27 -24.67 42.37
C GLN A 430 -6.44 -24.58 41.08
N PHE A 431 -6.22 -25.72 40.42
CA PHE A 431 -5.54 -25.75 39.12
C PHE A 431 -6.37 -25.05 38.02
N LEU A 432 -7.69 -25.24 37.99
CA LEU A 432 -8.56 -24.51 37.06
C LEU A 432 -8.52 -23.00 37.32
N HIS A 433 -8.57 -22.57 38.59
CA HIS A 433 -8.41 -21.15 38.94
C HIS A 433 -7.05 -20.58 38.53
N LEU A 434 -5.97 -21.38 38.65
CA LEU A 434 -4.65 -20.98 38.15
C LEU A 434 -4.67 -20.77 36.62
N LEU A 435 -5.27 -21.70 35.88
CA LEU A 435 -5.41 -21.57 34.42
C LEU A 435 -6.28 -20.38 34.01
N ASP A 436 -7.40 -20.14 34.70
CA ASP A 436 -8.26 -18.99 34.45
C ASP A 436 -7.55 -17.67 34.76
N ALA A 437 -6.78 -17.60 35.85
CA ALA A 437 -5.98 -16.42 36.19
C ALA A 437 -4.91 -16.13 35.13
N ILE A 438 -4.21 -17.16 34.65
CA ILE A 438 -3.23 -17.04 33.54
C ILE A 438 -3.94 -16.58 32.26
N ARG A 439 -5.09 -17.18 31.93
CA ARG A 439 -5.86 -16.81 30.74
C ARG A 439 -6.30 -15.35 30.79
N GLU A 440 -6.86 -14.91 31.91
CA GLU A 440 -7.38 -13.54 32.03
C GLU A 440 -6.25 -12.51 31.95
N ARG A 441 -5.10 -12.80 32.59
CA ARG A 441 -3.91 -11.95 32.56
C ARG A 441 -3.37 -11.73 31.14
N TYR A 442 -3.54 -12.70 30.24
CA TYR A 442 -2.99 -12.65 28.88
C TYR A 442 -4.01 -12.48 27.77
N ARG A 443 -5.30 -12.50 28.09
CA ARG A 443 -6.39 -12.35 27.10
C ARG A 443 -6.27 -11.07 26.27
N ASN A 444 -5.74 -10.01 26.88
CA ASN A 444 -5.63 -8.68 26.28
C ASN A 444 -4.31 -8.43 25.57
N LEU A 445 -3.38 -9.41 25.54
CA LEU A 445 -2.16 -9.28 24.76
C LEU A 445 -2.46 -9.43 23.27
N SER A 446 -1.91 -8.51 22.48
CA SER A 446 -1.89 -8.61 21.02
C SER A 446 -1.24 -9.94 20.63
N GLN A 447 -1.93 -10.80 19.88
CA GLN A 447 -1.33 -12.06 19.46
C GLN A 447 -0.03 -11.79 18.67
N PRO A 448 1.09 -12.48 19.00
CA PRO A 448 2.32 -12.39 18.22
C PRO A 448 2.04 -12.95 16.81
N GLY A 449 1.83 -12.04 15.86
CA GLY A 449 1.37 -12.33 14.51
C GLY A 449 0.68 -11.15 13.83
N HIS A 450 0.13 -10.19 14.58
CA HIS A 450 -0.52 -9.01 14.01
C HIS A 450 0.42 -7.84 13.67
N HIS A 451 1.71 -7.96 13.98
CA HIS A 451 2.71 -6.91 13.69
C HIS A 451 3.46 -7.12 12.36
N TYR A 452 3.24 -8.24 11.65
CA TYR A 452 3.96 -8.59 10.42
C TYR A 452 3.11 -8.64 9.14
N ASN A 453 1.84 -8.24 9.20
CA ASN A 453 1.00 -8.12 8.02
C ASN A 453 0.31 -6.76 8.00
N LYS A 454 1.04 -5.74 7.56
CA LYS A 454 0.53 -4.65 6.72
C LYS A 454 1.70 -3.94 6.03
#